data_AF-A0AAJ2KNA4-F1
#
_entry.id   AF-A0AAJ2KNA4-F1
#
_cell.length_a   1.000
_cell.length_b   1.000
_cell.length_c   1.000
_cell.angle_alpha   90.00
_cell.angle_beta   90.00
_cell.angle_gamma   90.00
#
_symmetry.space_group_name_H-M   'P 1'
#
loop_
_entity.id
_entity.type
_entity.pdbx_description
1 polymer ?
#
loop_
_entity_poly.entity_id
_entity_poly.type
_entity_poly.pdbx_seq_one_letter_code
_entity_poly.pdbx_strand_id
1 'polypeptide(L)'
;MLACVALHGLEQHVKKALTNELFQCMKRKYGRISHKNAQKSISVIFYCDDFVIIHENEEIILKAKILVEEWLETIGLKLKPSKTRISHTLRTIDETKPGFDFLGFSIRQYPTKESKKGYTLLIKPSRNSIKQHTFAIKHKLREMRGAPQEVIIRNLNPINRGWSQYYSSVVSCKIFSSLDNTIHRKLWKWAVFRHPNKGKCWIKRKYFKKYNNDNWRFMTSNKIHLIIHSDHVIKRHIKVQKTRSPYDGDWVYWGNRLREIPDKPSRVIKLLKLQQSKCGNCRLWFESDDIIEIHHKDRNRRNNMIKNLSLLHGHCHDELHRRCA
;
A
#
# COMPACT_ATOMS: atom_id res chain seq x y z
N MET A 1 -12.49 16.86 4.13
CA MET A 1 -11.83 17.38 5.35
C MET A 1 -12.74 17.38 6.58
N LEU A 2 -14.01 17.77 6.47
CA LEU A 2 -14.94 17.84 7.62
C LEU A 2 -15.12 16.51 8.39
N ALA A 3 -15.21 15.37 7.69
CA ALA A 3 -15.36 14.06 8.36
C ALA A 3 -14.16 13.68 9.25
N CYS A 4 -12.92 13.96 8.81
CA CYS A 4 -11.73 13.66 9.62
C CYS A 4 -11.61 14.56 10.86
N VAL A 5 -12.09 15.81 10.76
CA VAL A 5 -12.16 16.74 11.89
C VAL A 5 -13.28 16.31 12.85
N ALA A 6 -14.43 15.93 12.33
CA ALA A 6 -15.54 15.41 13.11
C ALA A 6 -15.15 14.14 13.88
N LEU A 7 -14.36 13.26 13.26
CA LEU A 7 -13.84 12.04 13.88
C LEU A 7 -12.65 12.27 14.85
N HIS A 8 -12.14 13.51 14.92
CA HIS A 8 -11.00 13.86 15.76
C HIS A 8 -11.40 13.79 17.24
N GLY A 9 -10.58 13.11 18.05
CA GLY A 9 -10.83 12.95 19.48
C GLY A 9 -11.60 11.69 19.87
N LEU A 10 -12.21 10.95 18.92
CA LEU A 10 -12.89 9.67 19.23
C LEU A 10 -11.96 8.66 19.91
N GLU A 11 -10.71 8.54 19.42
CA GLU A 11 -9.71 7.67 20.05
C GLU A 11 -9.46 8.06 21.51
N GLN A 12 -9.35 9.36 21.79
CA GLN A 12 -9.13 9.84 23.15
C GLN A 12 -10.37 9.65 24.03
N HIS A 13 -11.56 9.86 23.48
CA HIS A 13 -12.83 9.64 24.16
C HIS A 13 -12.98 8.18 24.59
N VAL A 14 -12.80 7.23 23.66
CA VAL A 14 -12.86 5.79 23.95
C VAL A 14 -11.81 5.38 24.98
N LYS A 15 -10.57 5.86 24.84
CA LYS A 15 -9.49 5.56 25.80
C LYS A 15 -9.74 6.11 27.19
N LYS A 16 -10.32 7.31 27.29
CA LYS A 16 -10.66 7.94 28.58
C LYS A 16 -11.83 7.21 29.23
N ALA A 17 -12.91 6.95 28.48
CA ALA A 17 -14.11 6.28 28.97
C ALA A 17 -13.81 4.87 29.50
N LEU A 18 -12.97 4.10 28.79
CA LEU A 18 -12.63 2.71 29.17
C LEU A 18 -11.40 2.59 30.09
N THR A 19 -10.93 3.69 30.69
CA THR A 19 -9.65 3.68 31.43
C THR A 19 -9.64 2.64 32.56
N ASN A 20 -10.74 2.52 33.29
CA ASN A 20 -10.83 1.61 34.43
C ASN A 20 -10.98 0.15 34.00
N GLU A 21 -11.79 -0.13 32.98
CA GLU A 21 -11.95 -1.46 32.41
C GLU A 21 -10.66 -1.98 31.79
N LEU A 22 -9.98 -1.14 31.01
CA LEU A 22 -8.68 -1.46 30.42
C LEU A 22 -7.66 -1.77 31.52
N PHE A 23 -7.63 -0.95 32.57
CA PHE A 23 -6.74 -1.18 33.71
C PHE A 23 -7.04 -2.50 34.42
N GLN A 24 -8.30 -2.79 34.75
CA GLN A 24 -8.70 -4.03 35.40
C GLN A 24 -8.38 -5.25 34.54
N CYS A 25 -8.72 -5.21 33.25
CA CYS A 25 -8.45 -6.29 32.30
C CYS A 25 -6.94 -6.59 32.21
N MET A 26 -6.12 -5.55 32.05
CA MET A 26 -4.66 -5.71 31.92
C MET A 26 -3.99 -6.08 33.25
N LYS A 27 -4.50 -5.59 34.39
CA LYS A 27 -4.01 -5.95 35.74
C LYS A 27 -4.21 -7.43 36.03
N ARG A 28 -5.35 -8.01 35.68
CA ARG A 28 -5.62 -9.46 35.85
C ARG A 28 -4.64 -10.32 35.08
N LYS A 29 -4.19 -9.87 33.90
CA LYS A 29 -3.33 -10.65 33.00
C LYS A 29 -1.83 -10.47 33.25
N TYR A 30 -1.39 -9.25 33.52
CA TYR A 30 0.03 -8.89 33.61
C TYR A 30 0.46 -8.50 35.03
N GLY A 31 -0.45 -8.47 36.00
CA GLY A 31 -0.17 -8.05 37.36
C GLY A 31 0.00 -6.53 37.47
N ARG A 32 1.25 -6.06 37.58
CA ARG A 32 1.57 -4.65 37.82
C ARG A 32 1.60 -3.86 36.50
N ILE A 33 0.57 -3.06 36.25
CA ILE A 33 0.49 -2.16 35.08
C ILE A 33 0.06 -0.76 35.51
N SER A 34 0.49 0.28 34.78
CA SER A 34 -0.02 1.64 34.96
C SER A 34 -1.24 1.90 34.07
N HIS A 35 -2.12 2.83 34.47
CA HIS A 35 -3.26 3.25 33.64
C HIS A 35 -2.83 3.69 32.23
N LYS A 36 -1.69 4.39 32.10
CA LYS A 36 -1.14 4.83 30.82
C LYS A 36 -0.75 3.67 29.90
N ASN A 37 -0.27 2.56 30.46
CA ASN A 37 0.06 1.38 29.67
C ASN A 37 -1.18 0.54 29.34
N ALA A 38 -2.16 0.51 30.24
CA ALA A 38 -3.46 -0.12 29.96
C ALA A 38 -4.20 0.60 28.80
N GLN A 39 -4.19 1.93 28.75
CA GLN A 39 -4.78 2.70 27.64
C GLN A 39 -4.12 2.44 26.27
N LYS A 40 -2.89 1.89 26.24
CA LYS A 40 -2.21 1.51 24.99
C LYS A 40 -2.61 0.13 24.49
N SER A 41 -3.35 -0.67 25.27
CA SER A 41 -3.81 -1.99 24.83
C SER A 41 -4.89 -1.90 23.77
N ILE A 42 -5.72 -0.85 23.81
CA ILE A 42 -6.72 -0.56 22.79
C ILE A 42 -6.14 0.33 21.70
N SER A 43 -6.37 -0.05 20.44
CA SER A 43 -5.97 0.72 19.27
C SER A 43 -7.19 1.09 18.45
N VAL A 44 -7.36 2.37 18.16
CA VAL A 44 -8.38 2.88 17.25
C VAL A 44 -7.66 3.43 16.03
N ILE A 45 -7.97 2.90 14.85
CA ILE A 45 -7.28 3.23 13.60
C ILE A 45 -8.32 3.80 12.64
N PHE A 46 -8.08 5.02 12.14
CA PHE A 46 -8.98 5.71 11.21
C PHE A 46 -8.38 5.79 9.80
N TYR A 47 -9.25 5.73 8.80
CA TYR A 47 -8.96 6.13 7.43
C TYR A 47 -10.24 6.72 6.80
N CYS A 48 -10.30 8.04 6.71
CA CYS A 48 -11.50 8.76 6.30
C CYS A 48 -12.71 8.35 7.15
N ASP A 49 -13.72 7.72 6.55
CA ASP A 49 -14.94 7.21 7.17
C ASP A 49 -14.82 5.78 7.72
N ASP A 50 -13.84 5.00 7.25
CA ASP A 50 -13.60 3.64 7.72
C ASP A 50 -12.66 3.64 8.93
N PHE A 51 -13.02 2.89 9.98
CA PHE A 51 -12.15 2.72 11.16
C PHE A 51 -12.22 1.31 11.73
N VAL A 52 -11.19 0.95 12.50
CA VAL A 52 -11.09 -0.35 13.17
C VAL A 52 -10.65 -0.14 14.61
N ILE A 53 -11.32 -0.83 15.53
CA ILE A 53 -10.95 -0.90 16.94
C ILE A 53 -10.39 -2.29 17.21
N ILE A 54 -9.21 -2.34 17.82
CA ILE A 54 -8.48 -3.58 18.10
C ILE A 54 -8.20 -3.65 19.61
N HIS A 55 -8.62 -4.75 20.21
CA HIS A 55 -8.36 -5.11 21.59
C HIS A 55 -8.37 -6.65 21.72
N GLU A 56 -7.75 -7.18 22.77
CA GLU A 56 -7.66 -8.64 23.00
C GLU A 56 -8.91 -9.24 23.66
N ASN A 57 -9.67 -8.43 24.39
CA ASN A 57 -10.90 -8.81 25.08
C ASN A 57 -12.11 -8.29 24.31
N GLU A 58 -13.04 -9.20 24.00
CA GLU A 58 -14.29 -8.94 23.27
C GLU A 58 -15.26 -8.04 24.04
N GLU A 59 -15.37 -8.18 25.37
CA GLU A 59 -16.25 -7.33 26.18
C GLU A 59 -15.87 -5.85 26.06
N ILE A 60 -14.56 -5.57 25.98
CA ILE A 60 -14.03 -4.22 25.78
C ILE A 60 -14.37 -3.70 24.38
N ILE A 61 -14.40 -4.57 23.36
CA ILE A 61 -14.84 -4.20 22.00
C ILE A 61 -16.34 -3.88 21.98
N LEU A 62 -17.16 -4.67 22.66
CA LEU A 62 -18.60 -4.43 22.76
C LEU A 62 -18.90 -3.10 23.46
N LYS A 63 -18.21 -2.80 24.57
CA LYS A 63 -18.32 -1.50 25.25
C LYS A 63 -17.80 -0.36 24.36
N ALA A 64 -16.67 -0.55 23.68
CA ALA A 64 -16.14 0.45 22.76
C ALA A 64 -17.11 0.73 21.60
N LYS A 65 -17.83 -0.28 21.11
CA LYS A 65 -18.87 -0.11 20.09
C LYS A 65 -19.99 0.81 20.60
N ILE A 66 -20.51 0.57 21.79
CA ILE A 66 -21.58 1.40 22.39
C ILE A 66 -21.11 2.85 22.53
N LEU A 67 -19.92 3.07 23.10
CA LEU A 67 -19.35 4.42 23.26
C LEU A 67 -19.17 5.14 21.92
N VAL A 68 -18.81 4.41 20.87
CA VAL A 68 -18.67 4.98 19.52
C VAL A 68 -20.03 5.31 18.92
N GLU A 69 -21.05 4.48 19.13
CA GLU A 69 -22.43 4.77 18.69
C GLU A 69 -22.97 6.01 19.38
N GLU A 70 -22.85 6.11 20.70
CA GLU A 70 -23.23 7.30 21.48
C GLU A 70 -22.52 8.55 21.00
N TRP A 71 -21.20 8.46 20.78
CA TRP A 71 -20.42 9.60 20.32
C TRP A 71 -20.79 10.04 18.90
N LEU A 72 -21.01 9.09 17.98
CA LEU A 72 -21.44 9.41 16.62
C LEU A 72 -22.82 10.07 16.60
N GLU A 73 -23.73 9.67 17.50
CA GLU A 73 -25.04 10.30 17.64
C GLU A 73 -24.93 11.78 18.03
N THR A 74 -23.95 12.17 18.86
CA THR A 74 -23.71 13.59 19.20
C THR A 74 -23.35 14.44 17.98
N ILE A 75 -22.84 13.82 16.91
CA ILE A 75 -22.44 14.48 15.66
C ILE A 75 -23.48 14.23 14.54
N GLY A 76 -24.59 13.54 14.84
CA GLY A 76 -25.64 13.22 13.88
C GLY A 76 -25.27 12.11 12.90
N LEU A 77 -24.31 11.25 13.24
CA LEU A 77 -23.87 10.11 12.44
C LEU A 77 -24.32 8.79 13.07
N LYS A 78 -24.49 7.75 12.25
CA LYS A 78 -24.82 6.39 12.71
C LYS A 78 -23.97 5.35 12.00
N LEU A 79 -23.61 4.30 12.71
CA LEU A 79 -22.94 3.14 12.12
C LEU A 79 -23.89 2.39 11.20
N LYS A 80 -23.41 1.99 10.02
CA LYS A 80 -24.19 1.17 9.09
C LYS A 80 -24.13 -0.30 9.55
N PRO A 81 -25.22 -0.92 10.03
CA PRO A 81 -25.18 -2.27 10.62
C PRO A 81 -24.66 -3.33 9.63
N SER A 82 -24.94 -3.15 8.34
CA SER A 82 -24.48 -4.08 7.30
C SER A 82 -22.97 -4.04 7.03
N LYS A 83 -22.27 -2.99 7.47
CA LYS A 83 -20.82 -2.82 7.30
C LYS A 83 -20.06 -3.07 8.60
N THR A 84 -20.70 -2.85 9.74
CA THR A 84 -20.12 -3.06 11.06
C THR A 84 -20.14 -4.54 11.41
N ARG A 85 -18.99 -5.10 11.80
CA ARG A 85 -18.91 -6.46 12.32
C ARG A 85 -17.82 -6.57 13.36
N ILE A 86 -18.00 -7.50 14.30
CA ILE A 86 -16.97 -7.94 15.24
C ILE A 86 -16.40 -9.23 14.69
N SER A 87 -15.07 -9.36 14.74
CA SER A 87 -14.38 -10.55 14.23
C SER A 87 -13.08 -10.75 14.99
N HIS A 88 -12.72 -12.01 15.21
CA HIS A 88 -11.44 -12.34 15.84
C HIS A 88 -10.38 -12.63 14.77
N THR A 89 -9.13 -12.21 15.00
CA THR A 89 -8.04 -12.34 14.01
C THR A 89 -7.58 -13.78 13.80
N LEU A 90 -7.63 -14.61 14.85
CA LEU A 90 -7.23 -16.03 14.84
C LEU A 90 -8.39 -17.05 14.80
N ARG A 91 -9.46 -16.85 15.58
CA ARG A 91 -10.55 -17.82 15.79
C ARG A 91 -11.81 -17.45 15.01
N THR A 92 -12.61 -18.44 14.66
CA THR A 92 -13.96 -18.24 14.15
C THR A 92 -14.88 -17.90 15.32
N ILE A 93 -15.70 -16.86 15.17
CA ILE A 93 -16.76 -16.47 16.12
C ILE A 93 -18.06 -16.45 15.33
N ASP A 94 -19.11 -17.12 15.81
CA ASP A 94 -20.46 -17.08 15.22
C ASP A 94 -20.45 -17.24 13.69
N GLU A 95 -19.79 -18.30 13.22
CA GLU A 95 -19.62 -18.64 11.79
C GLU A 95 -18.80 -17.63 10.95
N THR A 96 -18.38 -16.52 11.53
CA THR A 96 -17.54 -15.52 10.87
C THR A 96 -16.10 -16.02 10.76
N LYS A 97 -15.56 -16.01 9.53
CA LYS A 97 -14.19 -16.44 9.28
C LYS A 97 -13.21 -15.52 10.02
N PRO A 98 -12.12 -16.06 10.59
CA PRO A 98 -11.13 -15.26 11.28
C PRO A 98 -10.48 -14.25 10.36
N GLY A 99 -10.18 -13.09 10.94
CA GLY A 99 -9.61 -11.93 10.27
C GLY A 99 -10.67 -10.95 9.75
N PHE A 100 -10.20 -9.77 9.39
CA PHE A 100 -11.04 -8.72 8.81
C PHE A 100 -10.36 -8.09 7.60
N ASP A 101 -11.16 -7.42 6.78
CA ASP A 101 -10.66 -6.67 5.63
C ASP A 101 -10.71 -5.18 5.97
N PHE A 102 -9.65 -4.44 5.67
CA PHE A 102 -9.54 -2.99 5.87
C PHE A 102 -8.71 -2.39 4.74
N LEU A 103 -9.22 -1.35 4.06
CA LEU A 103 -8.55 -0.68 2.93
C LEU A 103 -8.08 -1.62 1.81
N GLY A 104 -8.85 -2.69 1.57
CA GLY A 104 -8.51 -3.70 0.58
C GLY A 104 -7.40 -4.67 1.00
N PHE A 105 -6.98 -4.66 2.26
CA PHE A 105 -6.10 -5.65 2.87
C PHE A 105 -6.89 -6.59 3.76
N SER A 106 -6.56 -7.88 3.74
CA SER A 106 -7.06 -8.89 4.66
C SER A 106 -6.03 -9.12 5.76
N ILE A 107 -6.43 -8.87 7.00
CA ILE A 107 -5.61 -8.96 8.21
C ILE A 107 -6.08 -10.19 8.98
N ARG A 108 -5.22 -11.22 9.03
CA ARG A 108 -5.55 -12.49 9.69
C ARG A 108 -4.33 -13.12 10.37
N GLN A 109 -4.55 -13.67 11.55
CA GLN A 109 -3.59 -14.53 12.23
C GLN A 109 -3.83 -15.99 11.86
N TYR A 110 -2.74 -16.73 11.66
CA TYR A 110 -2.76 -18.15 11.33
C TYR A 110 -2.01 -18.91 12.42
N PRO A 111 -2.56 -20.01 12.96
CA PRO A 111 -1.87 -20.81 13.95
C PRO A 111 -0.59 -21.39 13.35
N THR A 112 0.51 -21.32 14.09
CA THR A 112 1.79 -21.95 13.71
C THR A 112 2.53 -22.43 14.96
N LYS A 113 3.27 -23.52 14.81
CA LYS A 113 4.16 -24.04 15.86
C LYS A 113 5.53 -23.34 15.88
N GLU A 114 5.87 -22.61 14.81
CA GLU A 114 7.19 -21.96 14.64
C GLU A 114 7.34 -20.69 15.48
N SER A 115 6.23 -20.02 15.78
CA SER A 115 6.20 -18.79 16.56
C SER A 115 6.00 -19.10 18.03
N LYS A 116 6.79 -18.51 18.92
CA LYS A 116 6.59 -18.59 20.38
C LYS A 116 5.18 -18.16 20.81
N LYS A 117 4.50 -17.33 19.99
CA LYS A 117 3.13 -16.85 20.24
C LYS A 117 2.05 -17.85 19.78
N GLY A 118 2.42 -18.92 19.10
CA GLY A 118 1.48 -19.91 18.54
C GLY A 118 0.77 -19.46 17.25
N TYR A 119 1.10 -18.28 16.71
CA TYR A 119 0.51 -17.76 15.47
C TYR A 119 1.43 -16.79 14.72
N THR A 120 1.13 -16.62 13.43
CA THR A 120 1.76 -15.66 12.51
C THR A 120 0.70 -14.77 11.89
N LEU A 121 0.93 -13.45 11.91
CA LEU A 121 0.10 -12.47 11.23
C LEU A 121 0.48 -12.39 9.75
N LEU A 122 -0.49 -12.63 8.86
CA LEU A 122 -0.31 -12.38 7.43
C LEU A 122 -1.30 -11.33 6.96
N ILE A 123 -0.78 -10.23 6.45
CA ILE A 123 -1.55 -9.21 5.75
C ILE A 123 -1.43 -9.51 4.25
N LYS A 124 -2.56 -9.65 3.58
CA LYS A 124 -2.66 -10.00 2.14
C LYS A 124 -3.62 -9.04 1.45
N PRO A 125 -3.58 -8.88 0.12
CA PRO A 125 -4.68 -8.28 -0.63
C PRO A 125 -6.01 -8.99 -0.31
N SER A 126 -7.08 -8.23 -0.11
CA SER A 126 -8.41 -8.79 0.19
C SER A 126 -8.95 -9.59 -0.99
N ARG A 127 -9.81 -10.56 -0.71
CA ARG A 127 -10.45 -11.35 -1.77
C ARG A 127 -11.26 -10.47 -2.71
N ASN A 128 -11.92 -9.44 -2.18
CA ASN A 128 -12.71 -8.52 -2.98
C ASN A 128 -11.82 -7.70 -3.92
N SER A 129 -10.71 -7.15 -3.39
CA SER A 129 -9.75 -6.37 -4.18
C SER A 129 -9.11 -7.20 -5.31
N ILE A 130 -8.76 -8.46 -5.04
CA ILE A 130 -8.25 -9.40 -6.07
C ILE A 130 -9.33 -9.64 -7.15
N LYS A 131 -10.58 -9.89 -6.74
CA LYS A 131 -11.70 -10.13 -7.66
C LYS A 131 -11.96 -8.91 -8.54
N GLN A 132 -12.07 -7.72 -7.95
CA GLN A 132 -12.31 -6.47 -8.65
C GLN A 132 -11.21 -6.17 -9.67
N HIS A 133 -9.95 -6.31 -9.27
CA HIS A 133 -8.81 -6.13 -10.18
C HIS A 133 -8.82 -7.13 -11.34
N THR A 134 -9.05 -8.41 -11.02
CA THR A 134 -9.16 -9.46 -12.03
C THR A 134 -10.31 -9.20 -12.99
N PHE A 135 -11.45 -8.70 -12.48
CA PHE A 135 -12.61 -8.33 -13.29
C PHE A 135 -12.28 -7.15 -14.20
N ALA A 136 -11.67 -6.08 -13.68
CA ALA A 136 -11.28 -4.92 -14.45
C ALA A 136 -10.35 -5.28 -15.62
N ILE A 137 -9.33 -6.13 -15.38
CA ILE A 137 -8.43 -6.58 -16.45
C ILE A 137 -9.18 -7.45 -17.47
N LYS A 138 -10.04 -8.37 -17.02
CA LYS A 138 -10.84 -9.21 -17.93
C LYS A 138 -11.78 -8.37 -18.79
N HIS A 139 -12.41 -7.36 -18.20
CA HIS A 139 -13.29 -6.42 -18.89
C HIS A 139 -12.50 -5.64 -19.95
N LYS A 140 -11.37 -5.04 -19.55
CA LYS A 140 -10.52 -4.26 -20.44
C LYS A 140 -9.99 -5.09 -21.63
N LEU A 141 -9.57 -6.33 -21.38
CA LEU A 141 -9.16 -7.27 -22.44
C LEU A 141 -10.31 -7.65 -23.38
N ARG A 142 -11.55 -7.71 -22.88
CA ARG A 142 -12.74 -7.99 -23.71
C ARG A 142 -13.09 -6.80 -24.60
N GLU A 143 -13.00 -5.57 -24.10
CA GLU A 143 -13.14 -4.35 -24.91
C GLU A 143 -12.07 -4.31 -26.02
N MET A 144 -10.82 -4.63 -25.67
CA MET A 144 -9.68 -4.60 -26.59
C MET A 144 -9.53 -5.90 -27.41
N ARG A 145 -10.61 -6.66 -27.64
CA ARG A 145 -10.55 -7.95 -28.34
C ARG A 145 -9.98 -7.84 -29.76
N GLY A 146 -10.28 -6.75 -30.47
CA GLY A 146 -9.76 -6.46 -31.80
C GLY A 146 -8.47 -5.62 -31.83
N ALA A 147 -8.01 -5.12 -30.68
CA ALA A 147 -6.93 -4.12 -30.63
C ALA A 147 -5.57 -4.69 -31.11
N PRO A 148 -4.60 -3.83 -31.46
CA PRO A 148 -3.20 -4.24 -31.61
C PRO A 148 -2.57 -4.64 -30.27
N GLN A 149 -1.54 -5.49 -30.31
CA GLN A 149 -0.80 -5.94 -29.13
C GLN A 149 -0.27 -4.77 -28.29
N GLU A 150 0.25 -3.74 -28.94
CA GLU A 150 0.81 -2.56 -28.28
C GLU A 150 -0.23 -1.78 -27.48
N VAL A 151 -1.45 -1.65 -28.00
CA VAL A 151 -2.55 -0.96 -27.32
C VAL A 151 -2.91 -1.70 -26.03
N ILE A 152 -2.92 -3.03 -26.06
CA ILE A 152 -3.18 -3.84 -24.86
C ILE A 152 -2.11 -3.60 -23.81
N ILE A 153 -0.84 -3.61 -24.20
CA ILE A 153 0.28 -3.38 -23.27
C ILE A 153 0.20 -1.99 -22.66
N ARG A 154 -0.02 -0.95 -23.47
CA ARG A 154 -0.12 0.43 -23.01
C ARG A 154 -1.28 0.64 -22.03
N ASN A 155 -2.41 -0.04 -22.20
CA ASN A 155 -3.57 0.06 -21.31
C ASN A 155 -3.42 -0.78 -20.04
N LEU A 156 -2.84 -1.99 -20.11
CA LEU A 156 -2.72 -2.87 -18.95
C LEU A 156 -1.54 -2.51 -18.04
N ASN A 157 -0.44 -1.97 -18.59
CA ASN A 157 0.75 -1.66 -17.79
C ASN A 157 0.47 -0.69 -16.64
N PRO A 158 -0.24 0.44 -16.82
CA PRO A 158 -0.59 1.35 -15.72
C PRO A 158 -1.43 0.66 -14.64
N ILE A 159 -2.40 -0.17 -15.04
CA ILE A 159 -3.30 -0.90 -14.14
C ILE A 159 -2.52 -1.91 -13.30
N ASN A 160 -1.72 -2.76 -13.95
CA ASN A 160 -0.90 -3.77 -13.26
C ASN A 160 0.12 -3.10 -12.33
N ARG A 161 0.81 -2.06 -12.82
CA ARG A 161 1.82 -1.32 -12.05
C ARG A 161 1.21 -0.69 -10.80
N GLY A 162 0.10 0.05 -10.94
CA GLY A 162 -0.54 0.71 -9.80
C GLY A 162 -1.00 -0.29 -8.75
N TRP A 163 -1.65 -1.38 -9.17
CA TRP A 163 -2.13 -2.41 -8.26
C TRP A 163 -0.98 -3.14 -7.55
N SER A 164 0.06 -3.53 -8.29
CA SER A 164 1.25 -4.16 -7.71
C SER A 164 1.99 -3.25 -6.76
N GLN A 165 2.11 -1.95 -7.07
CA GLN A 165 2.76 -0.98 -6.19
C GLN A 165 2.02 -0.90 -4.85
N TYR A 166 0.70 -0.73 -4.88
CA TYR A 166 -0.15 -0.63 -3.69
C TYR A 166 -0.03 -1.86 -2.78
N TYR A 167 0.04 -3.06 -3.37
CA TYR A 167 0.14 -4.32 -2.63
C TYR A 167 1.58 -4.84 -2.43
N SER A 168 2.61 -4.08 -2.82
CA SER A 168 4.01 -4.50 -2.70
C SER A 168 4.52 -4.52 -1.25
N SER A 169 3.80 -3.91 -0.31
CA SER A 169 4.19 -3.84 1.10
C SER A 169 3.78 -5.06 1.94
N VAL A 170 2.85 -5.86 1.43
CA VAL A 170 2.20 -6.96 2.16
C VAL A 170 2.55 -8.33 1.55
N VAL A 171 2.02 -9.41 2.10
CA VAL A 171 2.32 -10.79 1.65
C VAL A 171 1.59 -11.07 0.34
N SER A 172 2.15 -10.60 -0.78
CA SER A 172 1.47 -10.61 -2.08
C SER A 172 2.09 -11.51 -3.15
N CYS A 173 3.31 -12.06 -2.95
CA CYS A 173 4.01 -12.84 -3.99
C CYS A 173 3.16 -13.94 -4.64
N LYS A 174 2.53 -14.81 -3.81
CA LYS A 174 1.69 -15.91 -4.33
C LYS A 174 0.46 -15.39 -5.09
N ILE A 175 -0.08 -14.23 -4.68
CA ILE A 175 -1.25 -13.61 -5.31
C ILE A 175 -0.83 -12.97 -6.65
N PHE A 176 0.32 -12.30 -6.70
CA PHE A 176 0.90 -11.77 -7.93
C PHE A 176 1.09 -12.87 -8.97
N SER A 177 1.71 -14.00 -8.60
CA SER A 177 1.89 -15.12 -9.53
C SER A 177 0.55 -15.73 -9.98
N SER A 178 -0.45 -15.79 -9.11
CA SER A 178 -1.80 -16.25 -9.47
C SER A 178 -2.51 -15.32 -10.46
N LEU A 179 -2.39 -14.01 -10.26
CA LEU A 179 -2.90 -12.99 -11.18
C LEU A 179 -2.19 -13.06 -12.52
N ASP A 180 -0.87 -13.20 -12.52
CA ASP A 180 -0.06 -13.31 -13.74
C ASP A 180 -0.47 -14.53 -14.57
N ASN A 181 -0.67 -15.68 -13.93
CA ASN A 181 -1.20 -16.88 -14.59
C ASN A 181 -2.60 -16.64 -15.19
N THR A 182 -3.46 -15.93 -14.47
CA THR A 182 -4.81 -15.61 -14.93
C THR A 182 -4.79 -14.69 -16.15
N ILE A 183 -3.95 -13.66 -16.12
CA ILE A 183 -3.77 -12.69 -17.21
C ILE A 183 -3.13 -13.36 -18.41
N HIS A 184 -2.09 -14.17 -18.20
CA HIS A 184 -1.42 -14.93 -19.25
C HIS A 184 -2.43 -15.82 -20.00
N ARG A 185 -3.27 -16.58 -19.30
CA ARG A 185 -4.32 -17.40 -19.92
C ARG A 185 -5.31 -16.57 -20.75
N LYS A 186 -5.64 -15.36 -20.29
CA LYS A 186 -6.55 -14.46 -21.03
C LYS A 186 -5.89 -13.87 -22.28
N LEU A 187 -4.63 -13.48 -22.19
CA LEU A 187 -3.83 -13.01 -23.33
C LEU A 187 -3.61 -14.13 -24.35
N TRP A 188 -3.38 -15.36 -23.89
CA TRP A 188 -3.29 -16.52 -24.77
C TRP A 188 -4.60 -16.73 -25.55
N LYS A 189 -5.75 -16.74 -24.86
CA LYS A 189 -7.05 -16.85 -25.53
C LYS A 189 -7.31 -15.72 -26.51
N TRP A 190 -6.92 -14.50 -26.16
CA TRP A 190 -7.00 -13.34 -27.05
C TRP A 190 -6.14 -13.53 -28.31
N ALA A 191 -4.89 -14.01 -28.15
CA ALA A 191 -3.97 -14.24 -29.26
C ALA A 191 -4.45 -15.36 -30.19
N VAL A 192 -5.00 -16.45 -29.64
CA VAL A 192 -5.61 -17.54 -30.41
C VAL A 192 -6.86 -17.07 -31.16
N PHE A 193 -7.73 -16.31 -30.50
CA PHE A 193 -8.95 -15.79 -31.12
C PHE A 193 -8.67 -14.96 -32.38
N ARG A 194 -7.57 -14.22 -32.40
CA ARG A 194 -7.17 -13.39 -33.53
C ARG A 194 -6.66 -14.16 -34.75
N HIS A 195 -6.28 -15.43 -34.59
CA HIS A 195 -5.66 -16.20 -35.66
C HIS A 195 -6.25 -17.61 -35.73
N PRO A 196 -7.50 -17.76 -36.19
CA PRO A 196 -8.17 -19.06 -36.28
C PRO A 196 -7.39 -20.05 -37.15
N ASN A 197 -6.72 -19.57 -38.20
CA ASN A 197 -6.04 -20.40 -39.19
C ASN A 197 -4.52 -20.55 -38.95
N LYS A 198 -4.00 -20.16 -37.78
CA LYS A 198 -2.56 -20.27 -37.47
C LYS A 198 -2.31 -21.22 -36.31
N GLY A 199 -1.25 -22.02 -36.42
CA GLY A 199 -0.83 -22.95 -35.38
C GLY A 199 -0.38 -22.25 -34.08
N LYS A 200 -0.55 -22.93 -32.95
CA LYS A 200 -0.19 -22.43 -31.60
C LYS A 200 1.28 -22.00 -31.49
N CYS A 201 2.20 -22.73 -32.16
CA CYS A 201 3.62 -22.40 -32.16
C CYS A 201 3.90 -21.05 -32.85
N TRP A 202 3.19 -20.74 -33.93
CA TRP A 202 3.30 -19.45 -34.61
C TRP A 202 2.74 -18.32 -33.73
N ILE A 203 1.59 -18.55 -33.08
CA ILE A 203 0.98 -17.58 -32.15
C ILE A 203 1.94 -17.27 -30.99
N LYS A 204 2.55 -18.31 -30.40
CA LYS A 204 3.57 -18.16 -29.37
C LYS A 204 4.70 -17.27 -29.86
N ARG A 205 5.34 -17.60 -30.99
CA ARG A 205 6.47 -16.81 -31.53
C ARG A 205 6.10 -15.36 -31.86
N LYS A 206 4.87 -15.12 -32.32
CA LYS A 206 4.39 -13.78 -32.69
C LYS A 206 4.20 -12.87 -31.48
N TYR A 207 3.53 -13.37 -30.43
CA TYR A 207 3.07 -12.55 -29.31
C TYR A 207 3.89 -12.70 -28.03
N PHE A 208 4.55 -13.84 -27.85
CA PHE A 208 5.24 -14.22 -26.62
C PHE A 208 6.72 -14.50 -26.86
N LYS A 209 7.57 -13.71 -26.21
CA LYS A 209 9.01 -13.68 -26.46
C LYS A 209 9.80 -13.84 -25.18
N LYS A 210 11.10 -14.10 -25.31
CA LYS A 210 12.02 -14.16 -24.18
C LYS A 210 12.28 -12.74 -23.66
N TYR A 211 12.08 -12.55 -22.35
CA TYR A 211 12.43 -11.35 -21.61
C TYR A 211 13.03 -11.79 -20.28
N ASN A 212 14.31 -11.47 -20.05
CA ASN A 212 15.09 -12.00 -18.92
C ASN A 212 14.98 -13.54 -18.85
N ASN A 213 14.47 -14.06 -17.72
CA ASN A 213 14.28 -15.49 -17.46
C ASN A 213 12.88 -16.01 -17.87
N ASP A 214 12.04 -15.16 -18.46
CA ASP A 214 10.69 -15.51 -18.88
C ASP A 214 10.61 -15.70 -20.41
N ASN A 215 10.32 -16.93 -20.85
CA ASN A 215 10.22 -17.30 -22.27
C ASN A 215 8.83 -17.04 -22.88
N TRP A 216 7.89 -16.54 -22.08
CA TRP A 216 6.47 -16.39 -22.37
C TRP A 216 5.97 -14.97 -22.07
N ARG A 217 6.85 -13.97 -22.17
CA ARG A 217 6.49 -12.57 -21.96
C ARG A 217 5.68 -12.04 -23.14
N PHE A 218 4.51 -11.47 -22.86
CA PHE A 218 3.70 -10.80 -23.89
C PHE A 218 4.41 -9.52 -24.35
N MET A 219 5.00 -9.55 -25.54
CA MET A 219 5.96 -8.54 -26.01
C MET A 219 5.92 -8.34 -27.53
N THR A 220 5.99 -7.09 -27.97
CA THR A 220 6.05 -6.73 -29.40
C THR A 220 7.45 -6.95 -29.99
N SER A 221 7.62 -6.76 -31.30
CA SER A 221 8.95 -6.74 -31.94
C SER A 221 9.81 -5.55 -31.51
N ASN A 222 9.19 -4.45 -31.14
CA ASN A 222 9.86 -3.23 -30.68
C ASN A 222 10.23 -3.31 -29.18
N LYS A 223 10.29 -4.52 -28.60
CA LYS A 223 10.61 -4.79 -27.18
C LYS A 223 9.69 -4.12 -26.14
N ILE A 224 8.51 -3.66 -26.56
CA ILE A 224 7.46 -3.19 -25.65
C ILE A 224 6.79 -4.41 -25.05
N HIS A 225 6.80 -4.54 -23.73
CA HIS A 225 6.33 -5.72 -23.01
C HIS A 225 5.31 -5.39 -21.92
N LEU A 226 4.50 -6.38 -21.60
CA LEU A 226 3.59 -6.33 -20.46
C LEU A 226 4.37 -6.42 -19.15
N ILE A 227 4.14 -5.44 -18.26
CA ILE A 227 4.55 -5.50 -16.88
C ILE A 227 3.61 -6.46 -16.15
N ILE A 228 4.17 -7.52 -15.57
CA ILE A 228 3.41 -8.48 -14.77
C ILE A 228 3.52 -8.11 -13.29
N HIS A 229 2.64 -8.69 -12.48
CA HIS A 229 2.59 -8.35 -11.06
C HIS A 229 3.85 -8.79 -10.34
N SER A 230 4.36 -9.97 -10.69
CA SER A 230 5.57 -10.56 -10.09
C SER A 230 6.88 -9.83 -10.44
N ASP A 231 6.86 -8.86 -11.38
CA ASP A 231 8.02 -8.00 -11.63
C ASP A 231 8.28 -7.04 -10.44
N HIS A 232 7.29 -6.85 -9.56
CA HIS A 232 7.39 -5.95 -8.41
C HIS A 232 7.87 -6.72 -7.17
N VAL A 233 9.04 -6.32 -6.67
CA VAL A 233 9.62 -6.88 -5.44
C VAL A 233 8.81 -6.42 -4.23
N ILE A 234 8.55 -7.34 -3.29
CA ILE A 234 7.90 -7.00 -2.03
C ILE A 234 8.84 -6.16 -1.17
N LYS A 235 8.39 -4.95 -0.83
CA LYS A 235 9.15 -3.98 -0.03
C LYS A 235 8.36 -3.66 1.24
N ARG A 236 8.82 -4.18 2.38
CA ARG A 236 8.12 -3.99 3.66
C ARG A 236 8.14 -2.52 4.08
N HIS A 237 6.99 -2.01 4.50
CA HIS A 237 6.90 -0.66 5.04
C HIS A 237 7.58 -0.59 6.42
N ILE A 238 8.43 0.41 6.60
CA ILE A 238 9.10 0.67 7.87
C ILE A 238 8.20 1.59 8.70
N LYS A 239 7.76 1.14 9.87
CA LYS A 239 6.86 1.92 10.74
C LYS A 239 7.50 3.24 11.18
N VAL A 240 6.69 4.29 11.32
CA VAL A 240 7.11 5.53 11.99
C VAL A 240 7.43 5.20 13.45
N GLN A 241 8.48 5.79 14.00
CA GLN A 241 8.85 5.53 15.39
C GLN A 241 7.91 6.26 16.34
N LYS A 242 7.20 5.50 17.19
CA LYS A 242 6.39 6.02 18.31
C LYS A 242 5.42 7.13 17.88
N THR A 243 5.60 8.33 18.42
CA THR A 243 4.75 9.53 18.24
C THR A 243 5.42 10.57 17.35
N ARG A 244 6.44 10.19 16.56
CA ARG A 244 7.12 11.12 15.68
C ARG A 244 6.15 11.67 14.65
N SER A 245 6.23 12.98 14.44
CA SER A 245 5.43 13.74 13.50
C SER A 245 6.37 14.39 12.50
N PRO A 246 6.04 14.50 11.19
CA PRO A 246 6.85 15.30 10.25
C PRO A 246 7.16 16.71 10.77
N TYR A 247 6.31 17.23 11.64
CA TYR A 247 6.39 18.54 12.27
C TYR A 247 7.06 18.54 13.66
N ASP A 248 7.70 17.46 14.09
CA ASP A 248 8.38 17.38 15.40
C ASP A 248 9.79 17.99 15.42
N GLY A 249 10.27 18.49 14.28
CA GLY A 249 11.59 19.10 14.14
C GLY A 249 12.76 18.12 14.06
N ASP A 250 12.51 16.79 14.06
CA ASP A 250 13.57 15.79 13.87
C ASP A 250 13.90 15.58 12.38
N TRP A 251 14.53 16.59 11.79
CA TRP A 251 14.91 16.59 10.38
C TRP A 251 15.85 15.45 10.00
N VAL A 252 16.67 14.98 10.94
CA VAL A 252 17.59 13.86 10.73
C VAL A 252 16.80 12.58 10.49
N TYR A 253 15.79 12.31 11.31
CA TYR A 253 14.94 11.15 11.14
C TYR A 253 14.11 11.21 9.88
N TRP A 254 13.42 12.33 9.63
CA TRP A 254 12.55 12.48 8.46
C TRP A 254 13.37 12.48 7.17
N GLY A 255 14.53 13.12 7.17
CA GLY A 255 15.51 13.06 6.08
C GLY A 255 16.02 11.64 5.82
N ASN A 256 16.29 10.86 6.86
CA ASN A 256 16.70 9.46 6.71
C ASN A 256 15.56 8.58 6.19
N ARG A 257 14.37 8.75 6.74
CA ARG A 257 13.15 8.02 6.40
C ARG A 257 12.70 8.27 4.97
N LEU A 258 12.86 9.49 4.46
CA LEU A 258 12.60 9.84 3.05
C LEU A 258 13.32 8.91 2.08
N ARG A 259 14.50 8.40 2.45
CA ARG A 259 15.31 7.48 1.63
C ARG A 259 14.80 6.04 1.65
N GLU A 260 13.99 5.71 2.66
CA GLU A 260 13.46 4.37 2.90
C GLU A 260 12.04 4.18 2.36
N ILE A 261 11.44 5.23 1.78
CA ILE A 261 10.12 5.15 1.15
C ILE A 261 10.18 4.14 -0.01
N PRO A 262 9.39 3.05 0.02
CA PRO A 262 9.48 1.96 -0.96
C PRO A 262 9.34 2.38 -2.42
N ASP A 263 8.56 3.43 -2.67
CA ASP A 263 8.13 3.89 -3.99
C ASP A 263 9.12 4.88 -4.63
N LYS A 264 10.13 5.34 -3.88
CA LYS A 264 11.04 6.38 -4.34
C LYS A 264 12.05 5.78 -5.36
N PRO A 265 12.29 6.43 -6.52
CA PRO A 265 13.23 5.91 -7.51
C PRO A 265 14.65 5.76 -6.94
N SER A 266 15.35 4.68 -7.31
CA SER A 266 16.72 4.41 -6.81
C SER A 266 17.69 5.56 -7.06
N ARG A 267 17.51 6.31 -8.15
CA ARG A 267 18.29 7.52 -8.47
C ARG A 267 18.07 8.62 -7.44
N VAL A 268 16.82 8.89 -7.07
CA VAL A 268 16.46 9.88 -6.05
C VAL A 268 17.00 9.45 -4.69
N ILE A 269 16.88 8.18 -4.31
CA ILE A 269 17.44 7.65 -3.05
C ILE A 269 18.96 7.88 -2.98
N LYS A 270 19.69 7.61 -4.07
CA LYS A 270 21.14 7.87 -4.15
C LYS A 270 21.46 9.36 -3.97
N LEU A 271 20.74 10.24 -4.64
CA LEU A 271 20.96 11.69 -4.52
C LEU A 271 20.59 12.22 -3.13
N LEU A 272 19.53 11.71 -2.50
CA LEU A 272 19.19 12.04 -1.11
C LEU A 272 20.32 11.63 -0.15
N LYS A 273 20.98 10.48 -0.37
CA LYS A 273 22.15 10.10 0.44
C LYS A 273 23.31 11.09 0.25
N LEU A 274 23.63 11.43 -1.01
CA LEU A 274 24.74 12.33 -1.32
C LEU A 274 24.52 13.75 -0.80
N GLN A 275 23.29 14.25 -0.84
CA GLN A 275 22.93 15.59 -0.37
C GLN A 275 22.50 15.62 1.10
N GLN A 276 22.62 14.49 1.82
CA GLN A 276 22.17 14.36 3.21
C GLN A 276 20.72 14.83 3.40
N SER A 277 19.85 14.52 2.44
CA SER A 277 18.43 14.90 2.40
C SER A 277 18.17 16.42 2.45
N LYS A 278 19.13 17.23 1.98
CA LYS A 278 18.99 18.68 1.79
C LYS A 278 18.90 19.05 0.31
N CYS A 279 18.22 20.15 0.03
CA CYS A 279 18.13 20.74 -1.29
C CYS A 279 19.49 21.26 -1.77
N GLY A 280 19.79 21.07 -3.05
CA GLY A 280 21.03 21.57 -3.67
C GLY A 280 21.13 23.09 -3.77
N ASN A 281 19.99 23.79 -3.77
CA ASN A 281 19.89 25.25 -3.89
C ASN A 281 19.78 25.93 -2.52
N CYS A 282 18.63 25.81 -1.84
CA CYS A 282 18.36 26.50 -0.57
C CYS A 282 19.02 25.84 0.66
N ARG A 283 19.61 24.65 0.52
CA ARG A 283 20.24 23.86 1.62
C ARG A 283 19.31 23.45 2.77
N LEU A 284 18.02 23.75 2.67
CA LEU A 284 17.00 23.28 3.60
C LEU A 284 16.72 21.79 3.39
N TRP A 285 16.17 21.14 4.42
CA TRP A 285 15.78 19.74 4.39
C TRP A 285 14.59 19.53 3.47
N PHE A 286 14.51 18.34 2.88
CA PHE A 286 13.28 17.88 2.25
C PHE A 286 12.30 17.36 3.31
N GLU A 287 11.05 17.76 3.18
CA GLU A 287 9.92 17.23 3.92
C GLU A 287 9.27 16.06 3.17
N SER A 288 8.34 15.35 3.83
CA SER A 288 7.63 14.23 3.20
C SER A 288 6.77 14.64 2.03
N ASP A 289 6.22 15.86 2.10
CA ASP A 289 5.20 16.37 1.19
C ASP A 289 5.80 17.30 0.12
N ASP A 290 7.10 17.54 0.21
CA ASP A 290 7.84 18.34 -0.77
C ASP A 290 7.82 17.70 -2.16
N ILE A 291 7.60 18.54 -3.16
CA ILE A 291 7.88 18.20 -4.56
C ILE A 291 9.39 18.22 -4.74
N ILE A 292 9.97 17.04 -4.99
CA ILE A 292 11.42 16.87 -5.19
C ILE A 292 11.69 16.65 -6.67
N GLU A 293 12.46 17.55 -7.28
CA GLU A 293 12.80 17.51 -8.69
C GLU A 293 14.29 17.23 -8.91
N ILE A 294 14.60 16.52 -10.00
CA ILE A 294 15.99 16.27 -10.41
C ILE A 294 16.42 17.39 -11.36
N HIS A 295 17.45 18.12 -10.96
CA HIS A 295 18.09 19.16 -11.74
C HIS A 295 19.40 18.66 -12.35
N HIS A 296 19.63 18.98 -13.63
CA HIS A 296 20.90 18.77 -14.33
C HIS A 296 21.72 20.05 -14.27
N LYS A 297 22.88 20.02 -13.58
CA LYS A 297 23.73 21.20 -13.38
C LYS A 297 24.26 21.79 -14.69
N ASP A 298 24.59 20.93 -15.64
CA ASP A 298 25.03 21.30 -16.99
C ASP A 298 23.87 21.64 -17.95
N ARG A 299 22.61 21.59 -17.48
CA ARG A 299 21.37 21.76 -18.26
C ARG A 299 21.17 20.75 -19.39
N ASN A 300 22.06 19.77 -19.54
CA ASN A 300 21.95 18.72 -20.55
C ASN A 300 21.17 17.54 -19.98
N ARG A 301 19.88 17.45 -20.34
CA ARG A 301 18.97 16.37 -19.89
C ARG A 301 19.46 14.96 -20.28
N ARG A 302 20.38 14.83 -21.24
CA ARG A 302 20.98 13.55 -21.64
C ARG A 302 22.10 13.11 -20.70
N ASN A 303 22.78 14.04 -20.02
CA ASN A 303 23.86 13.73 -19.09
C ASN A 303 23.33 13.29 -17.71
N ASN A 304 23.07 11.98 -17.59
CA ASN A 304 22.54 11.37 -16.37
C ASN A 304 23.63 10.93 -15.37
N MET A 305 24.86 11.45 -15.47
CA MET A 305 25.92 11.18 -14.50
C MET A 305 25.53 11.72 -13.12
N ILE A 306 25.69 10.91 -12.07
CA ILE A 306 25.27 11.29 -10.70
C ILE A 306 25.89 12.62 -10.24
N LYS A 307 27.15 12.90 -10.60
CA LYS A 307 27.85 14.15 -10.26
C LYS A 307 27.18 15.39 -10.85
N ASN A 308 26.55 15.24 -12.01
CA ASN A 308 25.83 16.28 -12.75
C ASN A 308 24.39 16.49 -12.24
N LEU A 309 23.85 15.56 -11.45
CA LEU A 309 22.49 15.65 -10.95
C LEU A 309 22.47 16.27 -9.55
N SER A 310 21.39 17.01 -9.25
CA SER A 310 21.07 17.48 -7.92
C SER A 310 19.57 17.39 -7.66
N LEU A 311 19.16 17.10 -6.43
CA LEU A 311 17.77 17.21 -6.02
C LEU A 311 17.49 18.61 -5.50
N LEU A 312 16.41 19.20 -5.98
CA LEU A 312 15.91 20.51 -5.57
C LEU A 312 14.45 20.41 -5.13
N HIS A 313 14.01 21.35 -4.31
CA HIS A 313 12.59 21.62 -4.14
C HIS A 313 12.00 22.11 -5.46
N GLY A 314 10.72 21.82 -5.72
CA GLY A 314 10.02 22.31 -6.92
C GLY A 314 10.18 23.82 -7.11
N HIS A 315 9.92 24.60 -6.07
CA HIS A 315 10.08 26.06 -6.13
C HIS A 315 11.54 26.50 -6.38
N CYS A 316 12.53 25.81 -5.80
CA CYS A 316 13.96 26.09 -6.05
C CYS A 316 14.35 25.76 -7.50
N HIS A 317 13.77 24.70 -8.06
CA HIS A 317 14.00 24.32 -9.45
C HIS A 317 13.41 25.36 -10.39
N ASP A 318 12.18 25.82 -10.15
CA ASP A 318 11.53 26.88 -10.91
C ASP A 318 12.33 28.19 -10.87
N GLU A 319 12.82 28.58 -9.68
CA GLU A 319 13.62 29.79 -9.51
C GLU A 319 14.92 29.74 -10.33
N LEU A 320 15.62 28.60 -10.33
CA LEU A 320 16.83 28.44 -11.13
C LEU A 320 16.55 28.49 -12.63
N HIS A 321 15.42 27.92 -13.10
CA HIS A 321 15.05 28.04 -14.51
C HIS A 321 14.68 29.47 -14.89
N ARG A 322 14.03 30.23 -14.00
CA ARG A 322 13.72 31.65 -14.24
C ARG A 322 14.96 32.54 -14.32
N ARG A 323 15.98 32.30 -13.49
CA ARG A 323 17.24 33.08 -13.53
C ARG A 323 18.09 32.81 -14.77
N CYS A 324 17.73 31.81 -15.56
CA CYS A 324 18.49 31.33 -16.71
C CYS A 324 17.78 31.55 -18.05
N ALA A 325 16.53 32.05 -18.01
CA ALA A 325 15.80 32.60 -19.14
C ALA A 325 16.03 34.11 -19.19
#